data_AF-A0A3B0CJ26-F1
#
_entry.id   AF-A0A3B0CJ26-F1
#
_cell.length_a   1.000
_cell.length_b   1.000
_cell.length_c   1.000
_cell.angle_alpha   90.00
_cell.angle_beta   90.00
_cell.angle_gamma   90.00
#
_symmetry.space_group_name_H-M   'P 1'
#
loop_
_entity.id
_entity.type
_entity.pdbx_description
1 polymer ?
#
loop_
_entity_poly.entity_id
_entity_poly.type
_entity_poly.pdbx_seq_one_letter_code
_entity_poly.pdbx_strand_id
1 'polypeptide(L)'
;MLNEIYQTETLEQLSAFIQEASSQDRLRQALFAEFDRYAAYANIQEWNRLVRLCEALRITGWGEREPVEAIAEKWINGSYYSGLRTRTFDVVEGSSRGWSKQGNTFVLDDRRDPTDYGIPAIATQRNPLPKNPVRLVGSGNYQQSAQPFVDSLEELRAKLDRDMRQEVYGESFGYLGVCCWFSHHDDPSPSVRYEYFHSEEDVPAGFAGEFYIRPRLEFGKLAKRGGLLKLEVTRHFTRQEGELPLEKQKELFKRELLEIVAVLDGKLRKKKLPYRTDLLREDLTAVLAGW
;
A
#
# COMPACT_ATOMS: atom_id res chain seq x y z
N MET A 1 25.84 4.09 -22.64
CA MET A 1 25.36 3.24 -21.53
C MET A 1 24.19 3.88 -20.76
N LEU A 2 24.38 4.86 -19.87
CA LEU A 2 23.25 5.45 -19.12
C LEU A 2 22.22 6.16 -20.01
N ASN A 3 22.64 6.80 -21.10
CA ASN A 3 21.71 7.45 -22.03
C ASN A 3 20.73 6.47 -22.70
N GLU A 4 21.15 5.22 -22.91
CA GLU A 4 20.30 4.18 -23.50
C GLU A 4 19.19 3.73 -22.53
N ILE A 5 19.47 3.74 -21.22
CA ILE A 5 18.45 3.47 -20.19
C ILE A 5 17.27 4.44 -20.30
N TYR A 6 17.54 5.72 -20.58
CA TYR A 6 16.48 6.72 -20.75
C TYR A 6 15.68 6.57 -22.05
N GLN A 7 16.22 5.85 -23.04
CA GLN A 7 15.61 5.66 -24.36
C GLN A 7 14.78 4.38 -24.46
N THR A 8 14.93 3.46 -23.50
CA THR A 8 14.16 2.21 -23.49
C THR A 8 12.69 2.48 -23.16
N GLU A 9 11.78 1.91 -23.95
CA GLU A 9 10.34 2.15 -23.84
C GLU A 9 9.67 1.17 -22.87
N THR A 10 10.18 -0.07 -22.76
CA THR A 10 9.56 -1.12 -21.93
C THR A 10 10.46 -1.61 -20.80
N LEU A 11 9.88 -2.33 -19.83
CA LEU A 11 10.67 -2.94 -18.74
C LEU A 11 11.51 -4.12 -19.25
N GLU A 12 11.03 -4.84 -20.27
CA GLU A 12 11.73 -5.96 -20.90
C GLU A 12 12.99 -5.48 -21.62
N GLN A 13 12.89 -4.38 -22.38
CA GLN A 13 14.04 -3.75 -23.03
C GLN A 13 15.07 -3.27 -22.00
N LEU A 14 14.62 -2.64 -20.92
CA LEU A 14 15.52 -2.21 -19.84
C LEU A 14 16.20 -3.40 -19.18
N SER A 15 15.45 -4.47 -18.89
CA SER A 15 15.98 -5.67 -18.26
C SER A 15 17.05 -6.33 -19.13
N ALA A 16 16.79 -6.50 -20.43
CA ALA A 16 17.77 -7.04 -21.38
C ALA A 16 19.04 -6.18 -21.42
N PHE A 17 18.89 -4.86 -21.51
CA PHE A 17 20.01 -3.94 -21.50
C PHE A 17 20.86 -4.05 -20.22
N ILE A 18 20.21 -4.11 -19.05
CA ILE A 18 20.90 -4.26 -17.76
C ILE A 18 21.63 -5.61 -17.68
N GLN A 19 21.05 -6.67 -18.22
CA GLN A 19 21.66 -8.01 -18.23
C GLN A 19 22.90 -8.10 -19.12
N GLU A 20 22.96 -7.32 -20.20
CA GLU A 20 24.12 -7.23 -21.10
C GLU A 20 25.30 -6.45 -20.50
N ALA A 21 25.09 -5.72 -19.39
CA ALA A 21 26.14 -4.93 -18.77
C ALA A 21 27.29 -5.82 -18.26
N SER A 22 28.51 -5.51 -18.68
CA SER A 22 29.71 -6.31 -18.37
C SER A 22 30.05 -6.34 -16.87
N SER A 23 29.52 -5.42 -16.07
CA SER A 23 29.66 -5.41 -14.61
C SER A 23 28.44 -4.75 -13.96
N GLN A 24 27.69 -5.56 -13.20
CA GLN A 24 26.52 -5.10 -12.44
C GLN A 24 26.90 -4.07 -11.38
N ASP A 25 28.05 -4.23 -10.73
CA ASP A 25 28.50 -3.30 -9.69
C ASP A 25 28.85 -1.93 -10.26
N ARG A 26 29.56 -1.88 -11.40
CA ARG A 26 29.86 -0.60 -12.06
C ARG A 26 28.60 0.08 -12.55
N LEU A 27 27.66 -0.69 -13.11
CA LEU A 27 26.36 -0.16 -13.52
C LEU A 27 25.60 0.42 -12.32
N ARG A 28 25.54 -0.31 -11.21
CA ARG A 28 24.87 0.14 -9.98
C ARG A 28 25.47 1.44 -9.45
N GLN A 29 26.79 1.56 -9.38
CA GLN A 29 27.45 2.80 -8.93
C GLN A 29 27.14 3.97 -9.87
N ALA A 30 27.10 3.74 -11.18
CA ALA A 30 26.73 4.77 -12.16
C ALA A 30 25.25 5.19 -12.02
N LEU A 31 24.35 4.23 -11.78
CA LEU A 31 22.93 4.49 -11.50
C LEU A 31 22.75 5.30 -10.22
N PHE A 32 23.50 5.01 -9.16
CA PHE A 32 23.46 5.78 -7.91
C PHE A 32 23.93 7.23 -8.11
N ALA A 33 25.01 7.45 -8.85
CA ALA A 33 25.47 8.81 -9.13
C ALA A 33 24.40 9.64 -9.88
N GLU A 34 23.71 9.04 -10.85
CA GLU A 34 22.60 9.70 -11.54
C GLU A 34 21.36 9.87 -10.65
N PHE A 35 21.05 8.88 -9.81
CA PHE A 35 19.95 8.97 -8.85
C PHE A 35 20.17 10.14 -7.90
N ASP A 36 21.36 10.25 -7.31
CA ASP A 36 21.73 11.34 -6.38
C ASP A 36 21.61 12.71 -7.06
N ARG A 37 21.90 12.78 -8.37
CA ARG A 37 21.76 14.00 -9.18
C ARG A 37 20.30 14.41 -9.42
N TYR A 38 19.40 13.46 -9.64
CA TYR A 38 17.99 13.73 -9.98
C TYR A 38 17.02 13.59 -8.81
N ALA A 39 17.46 13.13 -7.63
CA ALA A 39 16.59 12.98 -6.46
C ALA A 39 15.88 14.30 -6.05
N ALA A 40 16.49 15.44 -6.35
CA ALA A 40 15.95 16.78 -6.12
C ALA A 40 15.33 17.42 -7.38
N TYR A 41 14.85 16.60 -8.33
CA TYR A 41 14.28 16.99 -9.63
C TYR A 41 13.57 18.35 -9.66
N ALA A 42 13.92 19.17 -10.64
CA ALA A 42 13.41 20.53 -10.82
C ALA A 42 12.29 20.63 -11.87
N ASN A 43 12.13 19.63 -12.72
CA ASN A 43 11.14 19.64 -13.79
C ASN A 43 10.71 18.21 -14.19
N ILE A 44 9.76 18.13 -15.13
CA ILE A 44 9.18 16.87 -15.60
C ILE A 44 10.18 15.96 -16.32
N GLN A 45 11.20 16.52 -16.99
CA GLN A 45 12.23 15.72 -17.64
C GLN A 45 13.10 15.00 -16.59
N GLU A 46 13.52 15.73 -15.56
CA GLU A 46 14.31 15.18 -14.47
C GLU A 46 13.51 14.16 -13.66
N TRP A 47 12.23 14.43 -13.38
CA TRP A 47 11.35 13.46 -12.74
C TRP A 47 11.24 12.16 -13.55
N ASN A 48 10.98 12.25 -14.86
CA ASN A 48 10.86 11.07 -15.71
C ASN A 48 12.18 10.29 -15.80
N ARG A 49 13.34 10.97 -15.76
CA ARG A 49 14.65 10.31 -15.65
C ARG A 49 14.83 9.60 -14.31
N LEU A 50 14.47 10.25 -13.21
CA LEU A 50 14.50 9.65 -11.87
C LEU A 50 13.64 8.38 -11.80
N VAL A 51 12.42 8.42 -12.36
CA VAL A 51 11.56 7.23 -12.47
C VAL A 51 12.29 6.10 -13.19
N ARG A 52 12.94 6.37 -14.32
CA ARG A 52 13.67 5.35 -15.07
C ARG A 52 14.89 4.80 -14.32
N LEU A 53 15.55 5.62 -13.52
CA LEU A 53 16.65 5.20 -12.64
C LEU A 53 16.16 4.27 -11.53
N CYS A 54 15.03 4.58 -10.90
CA CYS A 54 14.43 3.69 -9.90
C CYS A 54 14.01 2.35 -10.51
N GLU A 55 13.47 2.36 -11.74
CA GLU A 55 13.16 1.13 -12.48
C GLU A 55 14.42 0.28 -12.75
N ALA A 56 15.52 0.93 -13.15
CA ALA A 56 16.80 0.27 -13.40
C ALA A 56 17.44 -0.27 -12.12
N LEU A 57 17.41 0.49 -11.03
CA LEU A 57 17.90 0.06 -9.71
C LEU A 57 17.06 -1.08 -9.14
N ARG A 58 15.75 -1.14 -9.43
CA ARG A 58 14.91 -2.28 -9.04
C ARG A 58 15.35 -3.59 -9.71
N ILE A 59 15.83 -3.53 -10.95
CA ILE A 59 16.33 -4.68 -11.72
C ILE A 59 17.77 -5.02 -11.33
N THR A 60 18.64 -4.01 -11.26
CA THR A 60 20.08 -4.15 -10.93
C THR A 60 20.31 -4.54 -9.45
N GLY A 61 19.35 -4.20 -8.60
CA GLY A 61 19.44 -4.32 -7.14
C GLY A 61 20.03 -3.07 -6.49
N TRP A 62 19.43 -2.67 -5.37
CA TRP A 62 19.84 -1.50 -4.56
C TRP A 62 21.08 -1.75 -3.68
N GLY A 63 21.60 -2.98 -3.63
CA GLY A 63 22.76 -3.31 -2.80
C GLY A 63 22.50 -2.96 -1.33
N GLU A 64 23.38 -2.15 -0.75
CA GLU A 64 23.30 -1.73 0.65
C GLU A 64 22.48 -0.44 0.86
N ARG A 65 22.06 0.26 -0.20
CA ARG A 65 21.22 1.47 -0.07
C ARG A 65 19.76 1.07 0.16
N GLU A 66 19.03 1.86 0.95
CA GLU A 66 17.59 1.66 1.16
C GLU A 66 16.84 1.75 -0.19
N PRO A 67 16.08 0.72 -0.58
CA PRO A 67 15.31 0.75 -1.81
C PRO A 67 14.19 1.79 -1.76
N VAL A 68 14.06 2.58 -2.82
CA VAL A 68 12.91 3.48 -3.01
C VAL A 68 12.26 3.28 -4.39
N GLU A 69 10.99 3.63 -4.49
CA GLU A 69 10.27 3.73 -5.75
C GLU A 69 9.79 5.16 -6.02
N ALA A 70 9.81 5.53 -7.30
CA ALA A 70 9.31 6.83 -7.76
C ALA A 70 7.84 6.73 -8.17
N ILE A 71 6.97 7.40 -7.42
CA ILE A 71 5.53 7.37 -7.64
C ILE A 71 5.03 8.75 -8.05
N ALA A 72 4.18 8.80 -9.07
CA ALA A 72 3.32 9.93 -9.37
C ALA A 72 1.85 9.50 -9.38
N GLU A 73 1.03 10.19 -8.59
CA GLU A 73 -0.39 9.86 -8.38
C GLU A 73 -1.25 11.13 -8.46
N LYS A 74 -2.46 10.97 -9.01
CA LYS A 74 -3.48 12.02 -8.99
C LYS A 74 -4.29 11.91 -7.71
N TRP A 75 -4.36 12.99 -6.95
CA TRP A 75 -5.07 13.08 -5.68
C TRP A 75 -6.53 13.51 -5.86
N ILE A 76 -7.31 13.44 -4.78
CA ILE A 76 -8.75 13.72 -4.79
C ILE A 76 -9.08 15.15 -5.26
N ASN A 77 -8.15 16.08 -5.02
CA ASN A 77 -8.25 17.47 -5.45
C ASN A 77 -7.98 17.66 -6.95
N GLY A 78 -7.67 16.58 -7.66
CA GLY A 78 -7.35 16.58 -9.09
C GLY A 78 -5.89 16.94 -9.40
N SER A 79 -5.10 17.35 -8.42
CA SER A 79 -3.67 17.66 -8.59
C SER A 79 -2.83 16.39 -8.62
N TYR A 80 -1.70 16.45 -9.33
CA TYR A 80 -0.72 15.38 -9.32
C TYR A 80 0.32 15.64 -8.25
N TYR A 81 0.75 14.59 -7.58
CA TYR A 81 1.86 14.63 -6.64
C TYR A 81 2.85 13.52 -6.99
N SER A 82 4.13 13.86 -6.97
CA SER A 82 5.22 12.91 -7.12
C SER A 82 6.03 12.81 -5.83
N GLY A 83 6.78 11.71 -5.67
CA GLY A 83 7.72 11.53 -4.58
C GLY A 83 8.39 10.17 -4.61
N LEU A 84 9.39 10.01 -3.74
CA LEU A 84 10.04 8.73 -3.50
C LEU A 84 9.40 8.07 -2.27
N ARG A 85 9.12 6.77 -2.35
CA ARG A 85 8.59 5.98 -1.23
C ARG A 85 9.42 4.73 -0.98
N THR A 86 9.55 4.33 0.29
CA THR A 86 10.21 3.08 0.69
C THR A 86 9.27 1.88 0.52
N ARG A 87 9.79 0.67 0.78
CA ARG A 87 8.98 -0.56 0.83
C ARG A 87 7.93 -0.55 1.95
N THR A 88 8.16 0.23 3.00
CA THR A 88 7.28 0.43 4.18
C THR A 88 6.29 1.57 4.01
N PHE A 89 6.07 2.04 2.77
CA PHE A 89 5.16 3.14 2.42
C PHE A 89 5.59 4.53 2.90
N ASP A 90 6.73 4.66 3.58
CA ASP A 90 7.24 5.95 4.04
C ASP A 90 7.65 6.83 2.86
N VAL A 91 7.27 8.11 2.91
CA VAL A 91 7.71 9.11 1.93
C VAL A 91 9.10 9.57 2.34
N VAL A 92 10.05 9.52 1.40
CA VAL A 92 11.39 10.07 1.62
C VAL A 92 11.26 11.57 1.85
N GLU A 93 11.81 12.04 2.97
CA GLU A 93 11.73 13.44 3.39
C GLU A 93 12.21 14.38 2.27
N GLY A 94 11.45 15.45 2.04
CA GLY A 94 11.79 16.43 1.02
C GLY A 94 11.67 15.94 -0.44
N SER A 95 11.21 14.72 -0.71
CA SER A 95 11.03 14.22 -2.08
C SER A 95 9.66 14.55 -2.71
N SER A 96 8.66 14.82 -1.87
CA SER A 96 7.29 15.05 -2.34
C SER A 96 7.15 16.42 -3.02
N ARG A 97 6.50 16.45 -4.18
CA ARG A 97 6.23 17.67 -4.96
C ARG A 97 4.84 17.64 -5.55
N GLY A 98 4.17 18.79 -5.57
CA GLY A 98 2.92 19.02 -6.28
C GLY A 98 3.16 19.53 -7.70
N TRP A 99 2.25 19.17 -8.61
CA TRP A 99 2.30 19.53 -10.01
C TRP A 99 1.03 20.23 -10.45
N SER A 100 1.24 21.28 -11.25
CA SER A 100 0.19 22.03 -11.93
C SER A 100 0.26 21.80 -13.44
N LYS A 101 -0.89 21.60 -14.08
CA LYS A 101 -0.96 21.47 -15.53
C LYS A 101 -0.75 22.83 -16.20
N GLN A 102 0.13 22.89 -17.19
CA GLN A 102 0.41 24.09 -17.98
C GLN A 102 0.50 23.71 -19.45
N GLY A 103 -0.48 24.14 -20.25
CA GLY A 103 -0.58 23.75 -21.65
C GLY A 103 -0.62 22.22 -21.83
N ASN A 104 0.36 21.70 -22.57
CA ASN A 104 0.55 20.27 -22.82
C ASN A 104 1.58 19.63 -21.88
N THR A 105 1.93 20.28 -20.77
CA THR A 105 2.84 19.73 -19.78
C THR A 105 2.39 19.93 -18.33
N PHE A 106 3.26 19.52 -17.40
CA PHE A 106 3.14 19.78 -15.97
C PHE A 106 4.39 20.48 -15.46
N VAL A 107 4.19 21.47 -14.60
CA VAL A 107 5.24 22.22 -13.92
C VAL A 107 5.11 22.03 -12.41
N LEU A 108 6.23 22.10 -11.70
CA LEU A 108 6.21 22.07 -10.24
C LEU A 108 5.51 23.30 -9.67
N ASP A 109 4.78 23.11 -8.56
CA ASP A 109 4.03 24.20 -7.91
C ASP A 109 4.94 25.33 -7.39
N ASP A 110 6.20 25.01 -7.07
CA ASP A 110 7.20 25.99 -6.64
C ASP A 110 7.78 26.82 -7.80
N ARG A 111 7.41 26.51 -9.05
CA ARG A 111 7.74 27.25 -10.27
C ARG A 111 9.24 27.47 -10.49
N ARG A 112 10.11 26.62 -9.93
CA ARG A 112 11.57 26.71 -10.15
C ARG A 112 11.92 26.64 -11.63
N ASP A 113 11.17 25.83 -12.38
CA ASP A 113 11.27 25.68 -13.81
C ASP A 113 9.86 25.65 -14.44
N PRO A 114 9.39 26.77 -15.01
CA PRO A 114 8.08 26.86 -15.64
C PRO A 114 8.11 26.51 -17.14
N THR A 115 9.21 25.96 -17.67
CA THR A 115 9.35 25.66 -19.10
C THR A 115 8.35 24.59 -19.56
N ASP A 116 7.69 24.85 -20.69
CA ASP A 116 6.85 23.85 -21.36
C ASP A 116 7.73 22.89 -22.17
N TYR A 117 7.98 21.71 -21.59
CA TYR A 117 8.76 20.65 -22.24
C TYR A 117 7.94 19.81 -23.25
N GLY A 118 6.65 20.10 -23.42
CA GLY A 118 5.76 19.33 -24.30
C GLY A 118 5.51 17.89 -23.84
N ILE A 119 5.81 17.57 -22.58
CA ILE A 119 5.64 16.22 -22.01
C ILE A 119 4.26 16.13 -21.34
N PRO A 120 3.32 15.35 -21.90
CA PRO A 120 1.90 15.39 -21.51
C PRO A 120 1.55 14.52 -20.31
N ALA A 121 2.50 13.77 -19.75
CA ALA A 121 2.26 12.85 -18.65
C ALA A 121 3.45 12.79 -17.67
N ILE A 122 3.13 12.83 -16.39
CA ILE A 122 4.09 12.62 -15.30
C ILE A 122 4.28 11.10 -15.16
N ALA A 123 5.51 10.61 -15.31
CA ALA A 123 5.78 9.17 -15.21
C ALA A 123 5.61 8.64 -13.79
N THR A 124 5.28 7.37 -13.66
CA THR A 124 5.29 6.62 -12.40
C THR A 124 5.98 5.29 -12.63
N GLN A 125 6.72 4.79 -11.65
CA GLN A 125 7.51 3.57 -11.78
C GLN A 125 6.62 2.36 -12.11
N ARG A 126 7.05 1.55 -13.08
CA ARG A 126 6.26 0.40 -13.59
C ARG A 126 6.55 -0.91 -12.88
N ASN A 127 7.72 -1.04 -12.25
CA ASN A 127 8.11 -2.20 -11.44
C ASN A 127 8.23 -1.77 -9.96
N PRO A 128 7.10 -1.58 -9.25
CA PRO A 128 7.12 -1.08 -7.89
C PRO A 128 7.92 -1.99 -6.95
N LEU A 129 8.35 -1.43 -5.82
CA LEU A 129 8.90 -2.22 -4.74
C LEU A 129 7.86 -3.22 -4.24
N PRO A 130 8.27 -4.43 -3.87
CA PRO A 130 7.36 -5.34 -3.20
C PRO A 130 6.99 -4.71 -1.86
N LYS A 131 5.68 -4.57 -1.61
CA LYS A 131 5.15 -4.04 -0.35
C LYS A 131 4.38 -5.10 0.43
N ASN A 132 4.20 -4.87 1.72
CA ASN A 132 3.39 -5.73 2.56
C ASN A 132 2.00 -5.97 1.92
N PRO A 133 1.62 -7.25 1.72
CA PRO A 133 0.36 -7.61 1.09
C PRO A 133 -0.83 -7.57 2.05
N VAL A 134 -0.64 -7.47 3.37
CA VAL A 134 -1.74 -7.40 4.36
C VAL A 134 -1.90 -5.97 4.83
N ARG A 135 -2.90 -5.26 4.28
CA ARG A 135 -3.12 -3.83 4.52
C ARG A 135 -4.32 -3.63 5.43
N LEU A 136 -4.06 -3.14 6.63
CA LEU A 136 -5.13 -2.80 7.58
C LEU A 136 -5.56 -1.35 7.37
N VAL A 137 -6.87 -1.12 7.36
CA VAL A 137 -7.46 0.22 7.20
C VAL A 137 -8.49 0.41 8.31
N GLY A 138 -8.30 1.41 9.17
CA GLY A 138 -9.29 1.79 10.19
C GLY A 138 -10.37 2.72 9.64
N SER A 139 -11.61 2.56 10.10
CA SER A 139 -12.66 3.58 9.99
C SER A 139 -12.27 4.80 10.81
N GLY A 140 -12.60 6.00 10.32
CA GLY A 140 -12.41 7.25 11.08
C GLY A 140 -13.35 7.38 12.28
N ASN A 141 -14.48 6.66 12.25
CA ASN A 141 -15.43 6.62 13.37
C ASN A 141 -15.35 5.25 14.06
N TYR A 142 -15.20 5.28 15.38
CA TYR A 142 -15.20 4.12 16.26
C TYR A 142 -15.59 4.54 17.67
N GLN A 143 -16.12 3.60 18.44
CA GLN A 143 -16.47 3.85 19.83
C GLN A 143 -15.24 4.14 20.69
N GLN A 144 -15.39 4.97 21.71
CA GLN A 144 -14.24 5.44 22.51
C GLN A 144 -13.49 4.30 23.20
N SER A 145 -14.20 3.26 23.63
CA SER A 145 -13.60 2.07 24.26
C SER A 145 -12.69 1.27 23.33
N ALA A 146 -12.83 1.41 22.01
CA ALA A 146 -11.97 0.75 21.03
C ALA A 146 -10.65 1.50 20.78
N GLN A 147 -10.46 2.73 21.30
CA GLN A 147 -9.26 3.54 21.07
C GLN A 147 -7.95 2.76 21.33
N PRO A 148 -7.76 2.04 22.45
CA PRO A 148 -6.51 1.32 22.68
C PRO A 148 -6.24 0.22 21.65
N PHE A 149 -7.30 -0.38 21.10
CA PHE A 149 -7.18 -1.37 20.04
C PHE A 149 -6.86 -0.71 18.70
N VAL A 150 -7.47 0.44 18.38
CA VAL A 150 -7.13 1.23 17.19
C VAL A 150 -5.67 1.68 17.20
N ASP A 151 -5.16 2.16 18.34
CA ASP A 151 -3.75 2.53 18.49
C ASP A 151 -2.83 1.31 18.28
N SER A 152 -3.20 0.17 18.86
CA SER A 152 -2.51 -1.11 18.69
C SER A 152 -2.55 -1.63 17.25
N LEU A 153 -3.61 -1.34 16.47
CA LEU A 153 -3.68 -1.67 15.05
C LEU A 153 -2.65 -0.88 14.23
N GLU A 154 -2.36 0.37 14.58
CA GLU A 154 -1.30 1.15 13.93
C GLU A 154 0.09 0.55 14.21
N GLU A 155 0.32 0.06 15.44
CA GLU A 155 1.55 -0.69 15.75
C GLU A 155 1.66 -1.98 14.93
N LEU A 156 0.55 -2.72 14.78
CA LEU A 156 0.52 -3.92 13.95
C LEU A 156 0.82 -3.60 12.47
N ARG A 157 0.27 -2.49 11.93
CA ARG A 157 0.55 -2.05 10.56
C ARG A 157 2.05 -1.83 10.35
N ALA A 158 2.70 -1.10 11.26
CA ALA A 158 4.14 -0.86 11.20
C ALA A 158 4.96 -2.17 11.27
N LYS A 159 4.56 -3.13 12.13
CA LYS A 159 5.20 -4.45 12.19
C LYS A 159 5.02 -5.25 10.90
N LEU A 160 3.80 -5.29 10.34
CA LEU A 160 3.53 -5.97 9.07
C LEU A 160 4.35 -5.37 7.92
N ASP A 161 4.48 -4.06 7.87
CA ASP A 161 5.26 -3.39 6.82
C ASP A 161 6.77 -3.70 6.92
N ARG A 162 7.30 -3.81 8.15
CA ARG A 162 8.72 -4.07 8.40
C ARG A 162 9.10 -5.54 8.27
N ASP A 163 8.31 -6.44 8.85
CA ASP A 163 8.71 -7.81 9.19
C ASP A 163 8.21 -8.87 8.21
N MET A 164 7.29 -8.53 7.30
CA MET A 164 6.86 -9.42 6.22
C MET A 164 7.93 -9.52 5.11
N ARG A 165 8.00 -10.66 4.42
CA ARG A 165 8.96 -10.97 3.34
C ARG A 165 8.29 -10.97 1.97
N GLN A 166 7.63 -9.88 1.61
CA GLN A 166 6.77 -9.82 0.42
C GLN A 166 7.42 -10.24 -0.90
N GLU A 167 8.75 -10.07 -1.04
CA GLU A 167 9.53 -10.44 -2.21
C GLU A 167 9.54 -11.95 -2.50
N VAL A 168 9.28 -12.81 -1.51
CA VAL A 168 9.27 -14.26 -1.69
C VAL A 168 7.88 -14.85 -1.94
N TYR A 169 6.81 -14.04 -1.89
CA TYR A 169 5.45 -14.55 -2.06
C TYR A 169 5.04 -14.73 -3.53
N GLY A 170 5.68 -14.00 -4.45
CA GLY A 170 5.35 -13.98 -5.88
C GLY A 170 4.51 -12.78 -6.30
N GLU A 171 4.41 -12.55 -7.62
CA GLU A 171 3.88 -11.29 -8.18
C GLU A 171 2.41 -11.37 -8.62
N SER A 172 1.78 -12.54 -8.51
CA SER A 172 0.43 -12.80 -9.03
C SER A 172 -0.72 -12.22 -8.17
N PHE A 173 -0.39 -11.65 -7.01
CA PHE A 173 -1.33 -11.01 -6.08
C PHE A 173 -0.75 -9.69 -5.57
N GLY A 174 -1.61 -8.66 -5.49
CA GLY A 174 -1.23 -7.32 -5.06
C GLY A 174 -1.35 -7.14 -3.55
N TYR A 175 -2.57 -7.16 -3.01
CA TYR A 175 -2.80 -7.06 -1.57
C TYR A 175 -4.19 -7.54 -1.13
N LEU A 176 -4.23 -7.93 0.15
CA LEU A 176 -5.40 -8.16 0.98
C LEU A 176 -5.64 -6.88 1.81
N GLY A 177 -6.75 -6.19 1.54
CA GLY A 177 -7.19 -5.05 2.35
C GLY A 177 -8.18 -5.52 3.41
N VAL A 178 -7.92 -5.20 4.68
CA VAL A 178 -8.82 -5.48 5.81
C VAL A 178 -9.30 -4.16 6.38
N CYS A 179 -10.54 -3.80 6.06
CA CYS A 179 -11.18 -2.59 6.52
C CYS A 179 -11.88 -2.86 7.86
N CYS A 180 -11.42 -2.23 8.94
CA CYS A 180 -11.97 -2.35 10.28
C CYS A 180 -13.03 -1.26 10.51
N TRP A 181 -14.28 -1.67 10.59
CA TRP A 181 -15.44 -0.81 10.78
C TRP A 181 -16.00 -1.03 12.16
N PHE A 182 -16.19 0.03 12.95
CA PHE A 182 -16.56 -0.10 14.35
C PHE A 182 -17.94 0.49 14.60
N SER A 183 -18.67 -0.13 15.52
CA SER A 183 -19.78 0.53 16.21
C SER A 183 -19.25 1.80 16.86
N HIS A 184 -20.07 2.86 16.88
CA HIS A 184 -19.71 4.16 17.46
C HIS A 184 -20.96 4.83 18.04
N HIS A 185 -21.61 4.12 18.94
CA HIS A 185 -22.81 4.57 19.66
C HIS A 185 -22.58 5.80 20.56
N ASP A 186 -21.33 6.07 20.91
CA ASP A 186 -20.87 7.14 21.80
C ASP A 186 -20.15 8.28 21.04
N ASP A 187 -20.27 8.32 19.70
CA ASP A 187 -19.68 9.38 18.87
C ASP A 187 -20.17 10.77 19.33
N PRO A 188 -19.31 11.80 19.41
CA PRO A 188 -19.74 13.14 19.79
C PRO A 188 -20.86 13.72 18.93
N SER A 189 -20.96 13.32 17.66
CA SER A 189 -22.00 13.73 16.72
C SER A 189 -23.13 12.70 16.69
N PRO A 190 -24.32 13.01 17.24
CA PRO A 190 -25.40 12.02 17.31
C PRO A 190 -25.88 11.50 15.96
N SER A 191 -25.73 12.29 14.89
CA SER A 191 -26.19 11.95 13.54
C SER A 191 -25.37 10.86 12.84
N VAL A 192 -24.22 10.48 13.41
CA VAL A 192 -23.40 9.39 12.85
C VAL A 192 -23.40 8.15 13.74
N ARG A 193 -24.05 8.20 14.91
CA ARG A 193 -24.05 7.07 15.87
C ARG A 193 -24.82 5.89 15.32
N TYR A 194 -24.18 4.73 15.31
CA TYR A 194 -24.85 3.44 15.11
C TYR A 194 -24.08 2.29 15.75
N GLU A 195 -24.76 1.16 15.90
CA GLU A 195 -24.17 -0.11 16.36
C GLU A 195 -24.25 -1.20 15.28
N TYR A 196 -23.22 -2.03 15.22
CA TYR A 196 -23.22 -3.27 14.45
C TYR A 196 -23.64 -4.44 15.34
N PHE A 197 -24.49 -5.29 14.78
CA PHE A 197 -24.83 -6.61 15.31
C PHE A 197 -24.59 -7.66 14.22
N HIS A 198 -24.35 -8.91 14.60
CA HIS A 198 -24.05 -9.97 13.63
C HIS A 198 -25.27 -10.74 13.17
N SER A 199 -26.30 -10.82 14.00
CA SER A 199 -27.61 -11.31 13.64
C SER A 199 -28.72 -10.51 14.31
N GLU A 200 -29.95 -10.68 13.84
CA GLU A 200 -31.14 -10.03 14.42
C GLU A 200 -31.36 -10.48 15.89
N GLU A 201 -30.96 -11.69 16.26
CA GLU A 201 -31.10 -12.19 17.63
C GLU A 201 -30.14 -11.51 18.63
N ASP A 202 -29.05 -10.91 18.13
CA ASP A 202 -28.10 -10.17 18.97
C ASP A 202 -28.64 -8.80 19.38
N VAL A 203 -29.69 -8.30 18.72
CA VAL A 203 -30.27 -6.97 18.99
C VAL A 203 -31.09 -7.01 20.29
N PRO A 204 -30.77 -6.17 21.30
CA PRO A 204 -31.53 -6.12 22.53
C PRO A 204 -33.01 -5.76 22.30
N ALA A 205 -33.91 -6.42 23.02
CA ALA A 205 -35.34 -6.10 22.95
C ALA A 205 -35.59 -4.63 23.32
N GLY A 206 -36.24 -3.88 22.42
CA GLY A 206 -36.51 -2.45 22.62
C GLY A 206 -35.31 -1.54 22.33
N PHE A 207 -34.31 -2.00 21.57
CA PHE A 207 -33.18 -1.17 21.15
C PHE A 207 -33.67 0.07 20.39
N ALA A 208 -33.31 1.25 20.89
CA ALA A 208 -33.82 2.54 20.39
C ALA A 208 -32.81 3.29 19.50
N GLY A 209 -31.58 2.79 19.37
CA GLY A 209 -30.54 3.39 18.55
C GLY A 209 -30.60 2.96 17.08
N GLU A 210 -29.89 3.67 16.21
CA GLU A 210 -29.63 3.19 14.85
C GLU A 210 -28.67 1.99 14.90
N PHE A 211 -28.97 0.97 14.09
CA PHE A 211 -28.12 -0.21 14.01
C PHE A 211 -28.13 -0.82 12.62
N TYR A 212 -27.13 -1.66 12.38
CA TYR A 212 -27.03 -2.47 11.17
C TYR A 212 -26.68 -3.91 11.52
N ILE A 213 -27.42 -4.86 10.93
CA ILE A 213 -27.01 -6.26 10.91
C ILE A 213 -25.94 -6.44 9.83
N ARG A 214 -24.75 -6.85 10.23
CA ARG A 214 -23.61 -7.07 9.33
C ARG A 214 -22.88 -8.35 9.69
N PRO A 215 -22.46 -9.15 8.69
CA PRO A 215 -21.61 -10.29 8.98
C PRO A 215 -20.30 -9.79 9.62
N ARG A 216 -19.79 -10.59 10.55
CA ARG A 216 -18.49 -10.36 11.20
C ARG A 216 -17.39 -10.07 10.18
N LEU A 217 -17.29 -10.92 9.15
CA LEU A 217 -16.39 -10.76 8.01
C LEU A 217 -17.20 -10.72 6.71
N GLU A 218 -17.12 -9.61 5.99
CA GLU A 218 -17.68 -9.46 4.66
C GLU A 218 -16.58 -9.57 3.60
N PHE A 219 -16.57 -10.69 2.87
CA PHE A 219 -15.56 -10.94 1.86
C PHE A 219 -15.95 -10.36 0.50
N GLY A 220 -15.10 -9.49 -0.03
CA GLY A 220 -15.18 -9.03 -1.41
C GLY A 220 -14.84 -10.11 -2.44
N LYS A 221 -14.94 -9.68 -3.71
CA LYS A 221 -14.48 -10.48 -4.86
C LYS A 221 -12.97 -10.30 -5.04
N LEU A 222 -12.29 -11.40 -5.35
CA LEU A 222 -10.90 -11.35 -5.81
C LEU A 222 -10.87 -10.76 -7.23
N ALA A 223 -10.48 -9.49 -7.34
CA ALA A 223 -10.65 -8.68 -8.55
C ALA A 223 -9.39 -7.88 -8.89
N LYS A 224 -9.18 -7.58 -10.18
CA LYS A 224 -8.10 -6.69 -10.62
C LYS A 224 -8.55 -5.24 -10.52
N ARG A 225 -7.78 -4.39 -9.84
CA ARG A 225 -7.95 -2.93 -9.84
C ARG A 225 -6.58 -2.26 -10.00
N GLY A 226 -6.43 -1.42 -11.02
CA GLY A 226 -5.15 -0.77 -11.33
C GLY A 226 -4.05 -1.79 -11.65
N GLY A 227 -4.37 -2.81 -12.45
CA GLY A 227 -3.42 -3.88 -12.84
C GLY A 227 -3.17 -4.96 -11.78
N LEU A 228 -3.36 -4.65 -10.49
CA LEU A 228 -3.10 -5.56 -9.37
C LEU A 228 -4.34 -6.36 -8.96
N LEU A 229 -4.15 -7.65 -8.69
CA LEU A 229 -5.19 -8.51 -8.13
C LEU A 229 -5.32 -8.28 -6.62
N LYS A 230 -6.54 -8.03 -6.13
CA LYS A 230 -6.78 -7.61 -4.75
C LYS A 230 -7.98 -8.35 -4.16
N LEU A 231 -7.95 -8.54 -2.84
CA LEU A 231 -9.08 -8.98 -2.05
C LEU A 231 -9.33 -7.93 -0.97
N GLU A 232 -10.54 -7.41 -0.87
CA GLU A 232 -10.96 -6.52 0.21
C GLU A 232 -11.91 -7.28 1.12
N VAL A 233 -11.71 -7.14 2.43
CA VAL A 233 -12.54 -7.72 3.47
C VAL A 233 -12.94 -6.62 4.43
N THR A 234 -14.22 -6.51 4.72
CA THR A 234 -14.72 -5.62 5.76
C THR A 234 -14.94 -6.42 7.03
N ARG A 235 -14.39 -5.94 8.13
CA ARG A 235 -14.54 -6.50 9.46
C ARG A 235 -15.37 -5.51 10.29
N HIS A 236 -16.59 -5.91 10.67
CA HIS A 236 -17.51 -5.11 11.47
C HIS A 236 -17.39 -5.43 12.97
N PHE A 237 -16.96 -4.47 13.80
CA PHE A 237 -16.89 -4.54 15.26
C PHE A 237 -18.18 -4.13 15.91
N THR A 238 -18.78 -5.08 16.62
CA THR A 238 -19.93 -4.79 17.49
C THR A 238 -19.47 -3.99 18.69
N ARG A 239 -20.44 -3.38 19.37
CA ARG A 239 -20.16 -2.66 20.61
C ARG A 239 -19.49 -3.53 21.66
N GLN A 240 -20.05 -4.73 21.86
CA GLN A 240 -19.54 -5.69 22.84
C GLN A 240 -18.07 -6.03 22.60
N GLU A 241 -17.67 -6.17 21.33
CA GLU A 241 -16.29 -6.48 20.98
C GLU A 241 -15.34 -5.32 21.27
N GLY A 242 -15.73 -4.08 20.96
CA GLY A 242 -14.90 -2.92 21.27
C GLY A 242 -14.84 -2.58 22.76
N GLU A 243 -15.75 -3.12 23.58
CA GLU A 243 -15.74 -3.01 25.05
C GLU A 243 -14.90 -4.11 25.72
N LEU A 244 -14.42 -5.11 24.98
CA LEU A 244 -13.54 -6.14 25.53
C LEU A 244 -12.20 -5.55 25.99
N PRO A 245 -11.50 -6.17 26.96
CA PRO A 245 -10.12 -5.83 27.25
C PRO A 245 -9.24 -5.95 26.00
N LEU A 246 -8.24 -5.06 25.86
CA LEU A 246 -7.37 -4.97 24.68
C LEU A 246 -6.83 -6.33 24.23
N GLU A 247 -6.29 -7.13 25.15
CA GLU A 247 -5.75 -8.46 24.82
C GLU A 247 -6.79 -9.40 24.22
N LYS A 248 -8.06 -9.31 24.64
CA LYS A 248 -9.14 -10.12 24.05
C LYS A 248 -9.53 -9.63 22.66
N GLN A 249 -9.50 -8.31 22.42
CA GLN A 249 -9.69 -7.75 21.08
C GLN A 249 -8.58 -8.21 20.13
N LYS A 250 -7.32 -8.17 20.57
CA LYS A 250 -6.15 -8.65 19.82
C LYS A 250 -6.26 -10.13 19.48
N GLU A 251 -6.52 -10.99 20.46
CA GLU A 251 -6.66 -12.44 20.23
C GLU A 251 -7.80 -12.79 19.25
N LEU A 252 -8.92 -12.06 19.35
CA LEU A 252 -10.03 -12.20 18.42
C LEU A 252 -9.60 -11.82 17.00
N PHE A 253 -8.94 -10.67 16.84
CA PHE A 253 -8.51 -10.18 15.52
C PHE A 253 -7.39 -11.02 14.90
N LYS A 254 -6.45 -11.54 15.70
CA LYS A 254 -5.40 -12.47 15.24
C LYS A 254 -6.01 -13.69 14.56
N ARG A 255 -7.00 -14.32 15.21
CA ARG A 255 -7.70 -15.48 14.66
C ARG A 255 -8.41 -15.14 13.34
N GLU A 256 -9.10 -14.00 13.31
CA GLU A 256 -9.82 -13.55 12.11
C GLU A 256 -8.87 -13.23 10.94
N LEU A 257 -7.71 -12.60 11.18
CA LEU A 257 -6.70 -12.37 10.13
C LEU A 257 -6.18 -13.68 9.53
N LEU A 258 -5.93 -14.69 10.35
CA LEU A 258 -5.50 -16.00 9.87
C LEU A 258 -6.61 -16.73 9.08
N GLU A 259 -7.87 -16.57 9.48
CA GLU A 259 -9.03 -17.06 8.72
C GLU A 259 -9.15 -16.36 7.36
N ILE A 260 -8.99 -15.04 7.32
CA ILE A 260 -9.03 -14.27 6.08
C ILE A 260 -7.93 -14.74 5.11
N VAL A 261 -6.72 -14.98 5.61
CA VAL A 261 -5.61 -15.52 4.79
C VAL A 261 -5.92 -16.94 4.29
N ALA A 262 -6.58 -17.79 5.09
CA ALA A 262 -7.01 -19.11 4.64
C ALA A 262 -8.04 -19.01 3.49
N VAL A 263 -8.96 -18.05 3.56
CA VAL A 263 -9.92 -17.78 2.47
C VAL A 263 -9.21 -17.24 1.22
N LEU A 264 -8.20 -16.37 1.40
CA LEU A 264 -7.36 -15.88 0.30
C LEU A 264 -6.66 -17.05 -0.41
N ASP A 265 -6.04 -17.96 0.34
CA ASP A 265 -5.39 -19.17 -0.18
C ASP A 265 -6.36 -20.00 -1.04
N GLY A 266 -7.56 -20.30 -0.53
CA GLY A 266 -8.58 -21.00 -1.28
C GLY A 266 -8.95 -20.30 -2.60
N LYS A 267 -9.10 -18.97 -2.58
CA LYS A 267 -9.42 -18.17 -3.78
C LYS A 267 -8.27 -18.16 -4.80
N LEU A 268 -7.02 -18.03 -4.36
CA LEU A 268 -5.84 -18.02 -5.24
C LEU A 268 -5.58 -19.40 -5.85
N ARG A 269 -5.69 -20.48 -5.05
CA ARG A 269 -5.58 -21.87 -5.54
C ARG A 269 -6.63 -22.18 -6.59
N LYS A 270 -7.88 -21.77 -6.38
CA LYS A 270 -8.95 -21.94 -7.38
C LYS A 270 -8.63 -21.26 -8.72
N LYS A 271 -7.90 -20.14 -8.70
CA LYS A 271 -7.42 -19.44 -9.90
C LYS A 271 -6.07 -19.95 -10.42
N LYS A 272 -5.45 -20.94 -9.75
CA LYS A 272 -4.12 -21.51 -10.09
C LYS A 272 -3.02 -20.43 -10.19
N LEU A 273 -3.09 -19.42 -9.32
CA LEU A 273 -2.10 -18.34 -9.31
C LEU A 273 -0.85 -18.77 -8.52
N PRO A 274 0.36 -18.56 -9.05
CA PRO A 274 1.60 -18.88 -8.36
C PRO A 274 1.87 -17.80 -7.30
N TYR A 275 1.28 -17.97 -6.11
CA TYR A 275 1.49 -17.13 -4.95
C TYR A 275 1.65 -17.99 -3.70
N ARG A 276 2.71 -17.75 -2.92
CA ARG A 276 3.09 -18.52 -1.74
C ARG A 276 2.36 -18.02 -0.50
N THR A 277 1.05 -18.28 -0.48
CA THR A 277 0.18 -18.03 0.68
C THR A 277 0.60 -18.79 1.94
N ASP A 278 1.32 -19.90 1.78
CA ASP A 278 1.95 -20.64 2.86
C ASP A 278 3.01 -19.79 3.59
N LEU A 279 3.92 -19.15 2.84
CA LEU A 279 4.93 -18.26 3.41
C LEU A 279 4.32 -16.97 3.98
N LEU A 280 3.33 -16.39 3.30
CA LEU A 280 2.58 -15.25 3.82
C LEU A 280 1.95 -15.57 5.18
N ARG A 281 1.34 -16.75 5.31
CA ARG A 281 0.70 -17.18 6.56
C ARG A 281 1.73 -17.42 7.67
N GLU A 282 2.87 -18.01 7.35
CA GLU A 282 3.98 -18.19 8.29
C GLU A 282 4.46 -16.85 8.86
N ASP A 283 4.77 -15.89 7.99
CA ASP A 283 5.24 -14.56 8.38
C ASP A 283 4.18 -13.80 9.15
N LEU A 284 2.92 -13.82 8.70
CA LEU A 284 1.81 -13.20 9.42
C LEU A 284 1.68 -13.79 10.82
N THR A 285 1.80 -15.11 10.97
CA THR A 285 1.72 -15.76 12.29
C THR A 285 2.85 -15.30 13.20
N ALA A 286 4.08 -15.18 12.68
CA ALA A 286 5.22 -14.68 13.44
C ALA A 286 5.02 -13.22 13.88
N VAL A 287 4.53 -12.35 12.98
CA VAL A 287 4.23 -10.96 13.29
C VAL A 287 3.14 -10.86 14.36
N LEU A 288 2.05 -11.63 14.23
CA LEU A 288 0.94 -11.64 15.18
C LEU A 288 1.33 -12.21 16.55
N ALA A 289 2.34 -13.09 16.63
CA ALA A 289 2.86 -13.58 17.91
C ALA A 289 3.64 -12.50 18.67
N GLY A 290 4.32 -11.59 17.95
CA GLY A 290 5.07 -10.47 18.51
C GLY A 290 4.27 -9.16 18.63
N TRP A 291 2.97 -9.20 18.32
CA TRP A 291 2.02 -8.11 18.52
C TRP A 291 1.14 -8.41 19.73
#